data_AF-A0A6G2D6C9-F1
#
_entry.id   AF-A0A6G2D6C9-F1
#
_cell.length_a   1.000
_cell.length_b   1.000
_cell.length_c   1.000
_cell.angle_alpha   90.00
_cell.angle_beta   90.00
_cell.angle_gamma   90.00
#
_symmetry.space_group_name_H-M   'P 1'
#
loop_
_entity.id
_entity.type
_entity.pdbx_description
1 polymer ?
#
loop_
_entity_poly.entity_id
_entity_poly.type
_entity_poly.pdbx_seq_one_letter_code
_entity_poly.pdbx_strand_id
1 'polypeptide(L)'
;QLYHSNENLMTDLLETIESELNDNSLNKELKRITNKLRTLLKKEENLVNLRLEGKISDTIYDEKYNEISSEKEFLAEEKVNIETTLKSEIDVKKRLTEFKHLLSSQKMLTEFDRAVFESIVEKIIV
;
A
#
# COMPACT_ATOMS: atom_id res chain seq x y z
N GLN A 1 -6.78 40.59 -5.24
CA GLN A 1 -6.67 39.83 -3.98
C GLN A 1 -7.11 38.37 -4.11
N LEU A 2 -7.98 37.98 -5.06
CA LEU A 2 -8.39 36.57 -5.26
C LEU A 2 -7.28 35.65 -5.83
N TYR A 3 -6.35 36.16 -6.64
CA TYR A 3 -5.31 35.34 -7.28
C TYR A 3 -4.30 34.71 -6.31
N HIS A 4 -3.89 35.44 -5.26
CA HIS A 4 -3.01 34.88 -4.21
C HIS A 4 -3.70 33.80 -3.37
N SER A 5 -5.03 33.78 -3.32
CA SER A 5 -5.77 32.78 -2.55
C SER A 5 -5.80 31.43 -3.28
N ASN A 6 -5.88 31.41 -4.61
CA ASN A 6 -5.99 30.17 -5.39
C ASN A 6 -4.66 29.43 -5.55
N GLU A 7 -3.54 30.14 -5.68
CA GLU A 7 -2.20 29.54 -5.79
C GLU A 7 -1.81 28.83 -4.48
N ASN A 8 -2.14 29.44 -3.34
CA ASN A 8 -1.93 28.85 -2.02
C ASN A 8 -2.83 27.62 -1.82
N LEU A 9 -4.12 27.68 -2.19
CA LEU A 9 -5.04 26.55 -2.06
C LEU A 9 -4.61 25.31 -2.87
N MET A 10 -4.08 25.52 -4.08
CA MET A 10 -3.55 24.41 -4.89
C MET A 10 -2.27 23.84 -4.28
N THR A 11 -1.39 24.70 -3.75
CA THR A 11 -0.16 24.25 -3.08
C THR A 11 -0.51 23.44 -1.83
N ASP A 12 -1.42 23.93 -0.99
CA ASP A 12 -1.89 23.26 0.23
C ASP A 12 -2.53 21.89 -0.09
N LEU A 13 -3.32 21.80 -1.18
CA LEU A 13 -3.92 20.55 -1.63
C LEU A 13 -2.84 19.54 -2.07
N LEU A 14 -1.86 19.98 -2.85
CA LEU A 14 -0.74 19.13 -3.29
C LEU A 14 0.10 18.66 -2.10
N GLU A 15 0.41 19.54 -1.16
CA GLU A 15 1.17 19.19 0.05
C GLU A 15 0.41 18.20 0.93
N THR A 16 -0.90 18.38 1.08
CA THR A 16 -1.75 17.43 1.83
C THR A 16 -1.72 16.05 1.18
N ILE A 17 -1.92 15.97 -0.14
CA ILE A 17 -1.87 14.70 -0.88
C ILE A 17 -0.47 14.08 -0.80
N GLU A 18 0.60 14.86 -0.97
CA GLU A 18 1.98 14.39 -0.83
C GLU A 18 2.24 13.84 0.58
N SER A 19 1.73 14.49 1.63
CA SER A 19 1.91 14.04 3.02
C SER A 19 1.21 12.72 3.33
N GLU A 20 -0.03 12.54 2.86
CA GLU A 20 -0.81 11.32 3.04
C GLU A 20 -0.16 10.16 2.28
N LEU A 21 0.26 10.38 1.03
CA LEU A 21 0.93 9.37 0.23
C LEU A 21 2.33 9.00 0.78
N ASN A 22 2.96 9.88 1.57
CA ASN A 22 4.26 9.62 2.19
C ASN A 22 4.17 8.88 3.53
N ASP A 23 2.98 8.47 3.96
CA ASP A 23 2.84 7.61 5.13
C ASP A 23 3.57 6.26 4.90
N ASN A 24 4.41 5.90 5.87
CA ASN A 24 5.18 4.67 5.84
C ASN A 24 4.48 3.53 6.60
N SER A 25 3.23 3.73 7.02
CA SER A 25 2.41 2.74 7.74
C SER A 25 2.27 1.43 6.97
N LEU A 26 1.91 1.48 5.68
CA LEU A 26 1.76 0.31 4.81
C LEU A 26 3.06 -0.49 4.68
N ASN A 27 4.21 0.17 4.55
CA ASN A 27 5.51 -0.49 4.52
C ASN A 27 5.87 -1.17 5.85
N LYS A 28 5.53 -0.54 6.99
CA LYS A 28 5.70 -1.16 8.32
C LYS A 28 4.83 -2.39 8.45
N GLU A 29 3.59 -2.34 7.95
CA GLU A 29 2.68 -3.46 7.96
C GLU A 29 3.15 -4.61 7.06
N LEU A 30 3.60 -4.31 5.84
CA LEU A 30 4.20 -5.27 4.92
C LEU A 30 5.39 -6.00 5.56
N LYS A 31 6.25 -5.26 6.27
CA LYS A 31 7.36 -5.84 7.05
C LYS A 31 6.86 -6.74 8.17
N ARG A 32 5.78 -6.36 8.87
CA ARG A 32 5.15 -7.17 9.93
C ARG A 32 4.61 -8.49 9.37
N ILE A 33 3.87 -8.43 8.26
CA ILE A 33 3.31 -9.60 7.58
C ILE A 33 4.44 -10.53 7.12
N THR A 34 5.47 -9.98 6.48
CA THR A 34 6.64 -10.76 6.02
C THR A 34 7.33 -11.49 7.17
N ASN A 35 7.50 -10.83 8.32
CA ASN A 35 8.08 -11.45 9.50
C ASN A 35 7.19 -12.55 10.10
N LYS A 36 5.87 -12.35 10.10
CA LYS A 36 4.90 -13.36 10.56
C LYS A 36 4.94 -14.59 9.65
N LEU A 37 4.89 -14.41 8.33
CA LEU A 37 5.01 -15.51 7.35
C LEU A 37 6.30 -16.31 7.55
N ARG A 38 7.44 -15.64 7.76
CA ARG A 38 8.71 -16.32 8.07
C ARG A 38 8.64 -17.13 9.36
N THR A 39 7.93 -16.63 10.37
CA THR A 39 7.73 -17.33 11.64
C THR A 39 6.85 -18.56 11.47
N LEU A 40 5.79 -18.45 10.65
CA LEU A 40 4.91 -19.57 10.31
C LEU A 40 5.65 -20.67 9.54
N LEU A 41 6.51 -20.30 8.58
CA LEU A 41 7.37 -21.27 7.88
C LEU A 41 8.24 -22.07 8.86
N LYS A 42 8.87 -21.40 9.83
CA LYS A 42 9.66 -22.11 10.86
C LYS A 42 8.80 -23.01 11.76
N LYS A 43 7.57 -22.60 12.07
CA LYS A 43 6.62 -23.43 12.83
C LYS A 43 6.24 -24.67 12.04
N GLU A 44 6.00 -24.53 10.74
CA GLU A 44 5.68 -25.62 9.81
C GLU A 44 6.86 -26.60 9.71
N GLU A 45 8.09 -26.11 9.50
CA GLU A 45 9.31 -26.93 9.51
C GLU A 45 9.46 -27.73 10.83
N ASN A 46 9.25 -27.06 11.96
CA ASN A 46 9.31 -27.72 13.26
C ASN A 46 8.18 -28.75 13.44
N LEU A 47 6.97 -28.46 12.97
CA LEU A 47 5.84 -29.39 13.02
C LEU A 47 6.15 -30.67 12.22
N VAL A 48 6.73 -30.52 11.03
CA VAL A 48 7.20 -31.65 10.21
C VAL A 48 8.26 -32.46 10.94
N ASN A 49 9.26 -31.81 11.54
CA ASN A 49 10.29 -32.51 12.31
C ASN A 49 9.71 -33.31 13.48
N LEU A 50 8.77 -32.72 14.24
CA LEU A 50 8.10 -33.42 15.34
C LEU A 50 7.33 -34.65 14.85
N ARG A 51 6.71 -34.58 13.66
CA ARG A 51 6.02 -35.72 13.06
C ARG A 51 7.00 -36.82 12.64
N LEU A 52 8.11 -36.45 12.00
CA LEU A 52 9.16 -37.40 11.58
C LEU A 52 9.83 -38.09 12.78
N GLU A 53 9.99 -37.38 13.90
CA GLU A 53 10.51 -37.93 15.15
C GLU A 53 9.49 -38.79 15.92
N GLY A 54 8.25 -38.92 15.41
CA GLY A 54 7.19 -39.68 16.06
C GLY A 54 6.68 -39.05 17.37
N LYS A 55 6.98 -37.77 17.62
CA LYS A 55 6.60 -37.07 18.85
C LYS A 55 5.15 -36.62 18.87
N ILE A 56 4.50 -36.56 17.71
CA ILE A 56 3.09 -36.19 17.54
C ILE A 56 2.36 -37.20 16.64
N SER A 57 1.05 -37.35 16.82
CA SER A 57 0.20 -38.16 15.95
C SER A 57 -0.13 -37.45 14.63
N ASP A 58 -0.65 -38.20 13.65
CA ASP A 58 -1.18 -37.62 12.41
C ASP A 58 -2.27 -36.59 12.68
N THR A 59 -3.21 -36.90 13.58
CA THR A 59 -4.31 -35.98 13.93
C THR A 59 -3.81 -34.63 14.42
N ILE A 60 -2.82 -34.63 15.33
CA ILE A 60 -2.25 -33.37 15.86
C ILE A 60 -1.48 -32.63 14.78
N TYR A 61 -0.78 -33.36 13.90
CA TYR A 61 -0.09 -32.77 12.76
C TYR A 61 -1.07 -32.08 11.82
N ASP A 62 -2.13 -32.77 11.39
CA ASP A 62 -3.11 -32.26 10.44
C ASP A 62 -3.84 -31.04 10.98
N GLU A 63 -4.29 -31.08 12.24
CA GLU A 63 -4.93 -29.94 12.91
C GLU A 63 -4.02 -28.71 12.92
N LYS A 64 -2.76 -28.88 13.35
CA LYS A 64 -1.80 -27.77 13.43
C LYS A 64 -1.34 -27.28 12.06
N TYR A 65 -1.22 -28.18 11.09
CA TYR A 65 -0.88 -27.84 9.72
C TYR A 65 -1.99 -27.00 9.08
N ASN A 66 -3.26 -27.36 9.30
CA ASN A 66 -4.41 -26.62 8.81
C ASN A 66 -4.52 -25.22 9.44
N GLU A 67 -4.27 -25.10 10.76
CA GLU A 67 -4.19 -23.79 11.44
C GLU A 67 -3.10 -22.90 10.81
N ILE A 68 -1.88 -23.43 10.65
CA ILE A 68 -0.76 -22.69 10.06
C ILE A 68 -1.05 -22.29 8.61
N SER A 69 -1.63 -23.21 7.83
CA SER A 69 -1.95 -22.98 6.42
C SER A 69 -2.99 -21.89 6.26
N SER A 70 -4.04 -21.91 7.09
CA SER A 70 -5.09 -20.88 7.08
C SER A 70 -4.53 -19.50 7.44
N GLU A 71 -3.63 -19.43 8.43
CA GLU A 71 -2.99 -18.15 8.79
C GLU A 71 -2.06 -17.64 7.67
N LYS A 72 -1.33 -18.55 7.00
CA LYS A 72 -0.47 -18.19 5.85
C LYS A 72 -1.29 -17.66 4.68
N GLU A 73 -2.43 -18.27 4.38
CA GLU A 73 -3.34 -17.84 3.30
C GLU A 73 -3.90 -16.44 3.58
N PHE A 74 -4.44 -16.22 4.79
CA PHE A 74 -4.91 -14.90 5.22
C PHE A 74 -3.82 -13.82 5.10
N LEU A 75 -2.60 -14.11 5.60
CA LEU A 75 -1.49 -13.16 5.53
C LEU A 75 -1.00 -12.93 4.10
N ALA A 76 -1.13 -13.91 3.20
CA ALA A 76 -0.76 -13.75 1.79
C ALA A 76 -1.76 -12.84 1.05
N GLU A 77 -3.06 -12.97 1.34
CA GLU A 77 -4.09 -12.07 0.80
C GLU A 77 -3.86 -10.62 1.27
N GLU A 78 -3.67 -10.43 2.59
CA GLU A 78 -3.37 -9.11 3.16
C GLU A 78 -2.10 -8.50 2.55
N LYS A 79 -1.08 -9.32 2.31
CA LYS A 79 0.14 -8.88 1.64
C LYS A 79 -0.15 -8.35 0.23
N VAL A 80 -0.93 -9.09 -0.57
CA VAL A 80 -1.30 -8.69 -1.93
C VAL A 80 -2.11 -7.40 -1.93
N ASN A 81 -3.02 -7.24 -0.97
CA ASN A 81 -3.81 -6.01 -0.80
C ASN A 81 -2.88 -4.80 -0.55
N ILE A 82 -1.96 -4.92 0.40
CA ILE A 82 -1.01 -3.84 0.72
C ILE A 82 -0.07 -3.53 -0.45
N GLU A 83 0.46 -4.55 -1.13
CA GLU A 83 1.32 -4.35 -2.31
C GLU A 83 0.57 -3.67 -3.45
N THR A 84 -0.72 -3.97 -3.62
CA THR A 84 -1.58 -3.31 -4.61
C THR A 84 -1.82 -1.85 -4.26
N THR A 85 -2.10 -1.54 -2.98
CA THR A 85 -2.26 -0.16 -2.50
C THR A 85 -0.98 0.63 -2.66
N LEU A 86 0.17 0.09 -2.25
CA LEU A 86 1.48 0.75 -2.43
C LEU A 86 1.78 1.05 -3.90
N LYS A 87 1.44 0.11 -4.80
CA LYS A 87 1.59 0.34 -6.25
C LYS A 87 0.71 1.48 -6.74
N SER A 88 -0.53 1.57 -6.24
CA SER A 88 -1.44 2.68 -6.54
C SER A 88 -0.89 4.01 -6.02
N GLU A 89 -0.36 4.06 -4.79
CA GLU A 89 0.25 5.28 -4.23
C GLU A 89 1.45 5.76 -5.06
N ILE A 90 2.28 4.83 -5.54
CA ILE A 90 3.42 5.15 -6.42
C ILE A 90 2.93 5.76 -7.74
N ASP A 91 1.87 5.21 -8.33
CA ASP A 91 1.28 5.76 -9.56
C ASP A 91 0.71 7.17 -9.34
N VAL A 92 -0.05 7.37 -8.26
CA VAL A 92 -0.60 8.68 -7.89
C VAL A 92 0.54 9.70 -7.65
N LYS A 93 1.59 9.33 -6.91
CA LYS A 93 2.77 10.21 -6.71
C LYS A 93 3.42 10.62 -8.02
N LYS A 94 3.53 9.69 -8.97
CA LYS A 94 4.11 9.97 -10.28
C LYS A 94 3.26 10.99 -11.06
N ARG A 95 1.94 10.75 -11.14
CA ARG A 95 0.99 11.66 -11.79
C ARG A 95 0.97 13.05 -11.13
N LEU A 96 1.08 13.09 -9.79
CA LEU A 96 1.17 14.34 -9.03
C LEU A 96 2.46 15.11 -9.32
N THR A 97 3.59 14.41 -9.46
CA THR A 97 4.88 15.01 -9.82
C THR A 97 4.84 15.59 -11.24
N GLU A 98 4.28 14.83 -12.18
CA GLU A 98 4.07 15.28 -13.57
C GLU A 98 3.15 16.51 -13.61
N PHE A 99 2.07 16.51 -12.82
CA PHE A 99 1.18 17.66 -12.66
C PHE A 99 1.92 18.90 -12.16
N LYS A 100 2.66 18.77 -11.06
CA LYS A 100 3.45 19.87 -10.48
C LYS A 100 4.43 20.44 -11.51
N HIS A 101 5.02 19.60 -12.34
CA HIS A 101 5.90 20.04 -13.42
C HIS A 101 5.14 20.79 -14.54
N LEU A 102 3.98 20.26 -14.97
CA LEU A 102 3.12 20.92 -15.95
C LEU A 102 2.67 22.31 -15.45
N LEU A 103 2.21 22.40 -14.20
CA LEU A 103 1.84 23.66 -13.54
C LEU A 103 3.01 24.66 -13.50
N SER A 104 4.22 24.18 -13.18
CA SER A 104 5.41 25.04 -13.06
C SER A 104 5.97 25.49 -14.42
N SER A 105 5.79 24.67 -15.47
CA SER A 105 6.29 24.94 -16.83
C SER A 105 5.37 25.87 -17.62
N GLN A 106 4.06 25.79 -17.40
CA GLN A 106 3.10 26.74 -17.93
C GLN A 106 3.11 28.00 -17.07
N LYS A 107 3.88 29.00 -17.49
CA LYS A 107 3.98 30.33 -16.84
C LYS A 107 2.64 31.11 -16.74
N MET A 108 1.49 30.48 -16.99
CA MET A 108 0.15 31.07 -17.13
C MET A 108 -0.95 30.05 -16.77
N LEU A 109 -1.05 29.59 -15.53
CA LEU A 109 -2.34 29.17 -15.00
C LEU A 109 -2.86 30.29 -14.12
N THR A 110 -3.44 31.30 -14.77
CA THR A 110 -4.19 32.34 -14.07
C THR A 110 -5.46 31.77 -13.42
N GLU A 111 -5.95 30.60 -13.89
CA GLU A 111 -7.15 29.93 -13.40
C GLU A 111 -6.96 28.40 -13.35
N PHE A 112 -7.79 27.71 -12.54
CA PHE A 112 -7.78 26.26 -12.40
C PHE A 112 -8.23 25.57 -13.70
N ASP A 113 -7.35 24.79 -14.32
CA ASP A 113 -7.68 23.97 -15.49
C ASP A 113 -8.20 22.59 -15.05
N ARG A 114 -9.52 22.45 -15.11
CA ARG A 114 -10.22 21.20 -14.79
C ARG A 114 -9.82 20.04 -15.69
N ALA A 115 -9.53 20.27 -16.97
CA ALA A 115 -9.16 19.20 -17.90
C ALA A 115 -7.77 18.65 -17.58
N VAL A 116 -6.84 19.52 -17.16
CA VAL A 116 -5.53 19.09 -16.65
C VAL A 116 -5.72 18.30 -15.35
N PHE A 117 -6.51 18.79 -14.39
CA PHE A 117 -6.77 18.05 -13.15
C PHE A 117 -7.41 16.67 -13.39
N GLU A 118 -8.44 16.59 -14.25
CA GLU A 118 -9.10 15.33 -14.62
C GLU A 118 -8.16 14.35 -15.34
N SER A 119 -7.06 14.80 -15.96
CA SER A 119 -6.03 13.90 -16.51
C SER A 119 -5.24 13.16 -15.41
N ILE A 120 -5.18 13.72 -14.19
CA ILE A 120 -4.38 13.21 -13.07
C ILE A 120 -5.23 12.50 -12.01
N VAL A 121 -6.53 12.74 -11.98
CA VAL A 121 -7.45 11.99 -11.10
C VAL A 121 -8.19 10.97 -11.96
N GLU A 122 -7.93 9.68 -11.75
CA GLU A 122 -8.78 8.63 -12.34
C GLU A 122 -10.16 8.70 -11.65
N LYS A 123 -11.10 9.40 -12.31
CA LYS A 123 -12.54 9.44 -12.03
C LYS A 123 -12.91 9.73 -10.55
N ILE A 124 -13.31 10.98 -10.27
CA ILE A 124 -13.99 11.31 -9.00
C ILE A 124 -15.31 10.52 -8.96
N ILE A 125 -15.41 9.54 -8.05
CA ILE A 125 -16.71 8.98 -7.68
C ILE A 125 -17.30 9.97 -6.66
N VAL A 126 -18.38 10.66 -7.06
CA VAL A 126 -19.18 11.58 -6.22
C VAL A 126 -20.30 10.81 -5.54
#